data_AF-A0A453GC84-F1
#
_entry.id   AF-A0A453GC84-F1
#
_cell.length_a   1.000
_cell.length_b   1.000
_cell.length_c   1.000
_cell.angle_alpha   90.00
_cell.angle_beta   90.00
_cell.angle_gamma   90.00
#
_symmetry.space_group_name_H-M   'P 1'
#
loop_
_entity.id
_entity.type
_entity.pdbx_description
1 polymer ?
#
loop_
_entity_poly.entity_id
_entity_poly.type
_entity_poly.pdbx_seq_one_letter_code
_entity_poly.pdbx_strand_id
1 'polypeptide(L)'
;MAIQNATGPRSALFVPEVPFEVLVRRQISRLLDPSLQCADFIYEELVKMSHRCLCNELQQFPILRRSMDEVIGKFLRDGLKPAQDMIAHIIEMEADYINTSHPSFIGGSKAVEQAQQQVRAARLPATVVRRVC
;
A
#
# COMPACT_ATOMS: atom_id res chain seq x y z
N MET A 1 23.25 1.18 4.20
CA MET A 1 23.12 2.36 5.10
C MET A 1 22.38 2.01 6.38
N ALA A 2 21.11 1.56 6.36
CA ALA A 2 20.34 1.26 7.58
C ALA A 2 20.96 0.19 8.50
N ILE A 3 21.49 -0.90 7.93
CA ILE A 3 22.17 -1.95 8.70
C ILE A 3 23.42 -1.38 9.38
N GLN A 4 24.34 -0.78 8.63
CA GLN A 4 25.59 -0.21 9.15
C GLN A 4 25.37 0.90 10.20
N ASN A 5 24.30 1.69 10.06
CA ASN A 5 23.98 2.77 11.00
C ASN A 5 23.43 2.26 12.34
N ALA A 6 22.83 1.06 12.38
CA ALA A 6 22.29 0.48 13.62
C ALA A 6 23.26 -0.45 14.34
N THR A 7 24.22 -1.05 13.63
CA THR A 7 25.10 -2.06 14.24
C THR A 7 26.25 -1.47 15.08
N GLY A 8 26.64 -0.21 14.85
CA GLY A 8 27.90 0.30 15.41
C GLY A 8 29.11 -0.58 15.01
N PRO A 9 30.26 -0.47 15.69
CA PRO A 9 31.48 -1.21 15.34
C PRO A 9 31.48 -2.71 15.73
N ARG A 10 30.38 -3.28 16.24
CA ARG A 10 30.30 -4.69 16.63
C ARG A 10 29.70 -5.54 15.51
N SER A 11 30.30 -6.70 15.27
CA SER A 11 29.80 -7.72 14.34
C SER A 11 28.42 -8.22 14.78
N ALA A 12 27.39 -7.96 13.97
CA ALA A 12 26.04 -8.47 14.21
C ALA A 12 25.99 -9.99 14.01
N LEU A 13 25.90 -10.73 15.11
CA LEU A 13 25.56 -12.17 15.13
C LEU A 13 24.05 -12.43 14.96
N PHE A 14 23.22 -11.37 15.00
CA PHE A 14 21.78 -11.41 14.83
C PHE A 14 21.33 -10.31 13.86
N VAL A 15 20.30 -10.56 13.05
CA VAL A 15 19.68 -9.51 12.21
C VAL A 15 19.15 -8.43 13.14
N PRO A 16 19.61 -7.17 13.06
CA PRO A 16 19.14 -6.16 13.98
C PRO A 16 17.66 -5.85 13.66
N GLU A 17 16.79 -6.03 14.65
CA GLU A 17 15.33 -5.89 14.54
C GLU A 17 14.92 -4.44 14.19
N VAL A 18 15.63 -3.46 14.75
CA VAL A 18 15.34 -2.03 14.55
C VAL A 18 15.48 -1.58 13.08
N PRO A 19 16.57 -1.86 12.34
CA PRO A 19 16.64 -1.63 10.89
C PRO A 19 15.54 -2.30 10.08
N PHE A 20 15.17 -3.53 10.42
CA PHE A 20 14.08 -4.23 9.75
C PHE A 20 12.77 -3.46 9.94
N GLU A 21 12.42 -3.14 11.19
CA GLU A 21 11.21 -2.37 11.48
C GLU A 21 11.20 -1.02 10.79
N VAL A 22 12.31 -0.27 10.82
CA VAL A 22 12.40 1.04 10.14
C VAL A 22 12.13 0.92 8.64
N LEU A 23 12.68 -0.12 8.00
CA LEU A 23 12.44 -0.36 6.57
C LEU A 23 10.99 -0.76 6.29
N VAL A 24 10.40 -1.61 7.14
CA VAL A 24 8.99 -2.02 7.02
C VAL A 24 8.05 -0.83 7.22
N ARG A 25 8.22 -0.05 8.30
CA ARG A 25 7.46 1.19 8.53
C ARG A 25 7.53 2.13 7.34
N ARG A 26 8.73 2.33 6.78
CA ARG A 26 8.91 3.14 5.57
C ARG A 26 8.17 2.60 4.35
N GLN A 27 8.06 1.27 4.18
CA GLN A 27 7.25 0.72 3.08
C GLN A 27 5.75 0.88 3.35
N ILE A 28 5.29 0.69 4.58
CA ILE A 28 3.88 0.87 4.97
C ILE A 28 3.45 2.32 4.71
N SER A 29 4.24 3.31 5.13
CA SER A 29 3.92 4.73 4.91
C SER A 29 3.78 5.11 3.43
N ARG A 30 4.43 4.38 2.50
CA ARG A 30 4.29 4.63 1.05
C ARG A 30 2.94 4.21 0.49
N LEU A 31 2.13 3.48 1.26
CA LEU A 31 0.77 3.10 0.88
C LEU A 31 -0.23 4.24 1.07
N LEU A 32 0.11 5.29 1.83
CA LEU A 32 -0.81 6.40 2.10
C LEU A 32 -1.26 7.11 0.81
N ASP A 33 -0.30 7.63 0.04
CA ASP A 33 -0.59 8.38 -1.19
C ASP A 33 -1.46 7.60 -2.19
N PRO A 34 -1.14 6.33 -2.57
CA PRO A 34 -1.99 5.58 -3.49
C PRO A 34 -3.37 5.25 -2.90
N SER A 35 -3.49 5.06 -1.58
CA SER A 35 -4.79 4.83 -0.93
C SER A 35 -5.66 6.09 -0.91
N LEU A 36 -5.08 7.27 -0.66
CA LEU A 36 -5.79 8.54 -0.75
C LEU A 36 -6.22 8.84 -2.18
N GLN A 37 -5.33 8.60 -3.16
CA GLN A 37 -5.66 8.74 -4.57
C GLN A 37 -6.81 7.81 -5.00
N CYS A 38 -6.86 6.59 -4.45
CA CYS A 38 -7.97 5.68 -4.68
C CYS A 38 -9.30 6.25 -4.16
N ALA A 39 -9.29 6.87 -2.97
CA ALA A 39 -10.49 7.54 -2.43
C ALA A 39 -10.96 8.70 -3.31
N ASP A 40 -10.02 9.49 -3.86
CA ASP A 40 -10.34 10.57 -4.79
C ASP A 40 -10.99 10.05 -6.09
N PHE A 41 -10.45 8.97 -6.66
CA PHE A 41 -11.04 8.33 -7.84
C PHE A 41 -12.46 7.79 -7.58
N ILE A 42 -12.69 7.20 -6.40
CA ILE A 42 -14.02 6.74 -6.01
C ILE A 42 -14.97 7.94 -5.89
N TYR A 43 -14.56 9.03 -5.24
CA TYR A 43 -15.36 10.24 -5.13
C TYR A 43 -15.72 10.83 -6.49
N GLU A 44 -14.75 10.95 -7.41
CA GLU A 44 -15.00 11.43 -8.77
C GLU A 44 -16.01 10.56 -9.52
N GLU A 45 -15.91 9.24 -9.36
CA GLU A 45 -16.84 8.32 -10.01
C GLU A 45 -18.25 8.41 -9.40
N LEU A 46 -18.36 8.57 -8.08
CA LEU A 46 -19.65 8.79 -7.42
C LEU A 46 -20.33 10.08 -7.91
N VAL A 47 -19.57 11.17 -8.11
CA VAL A 47 -20.09 12.41 -8.69
C VAL A 47 -20.57 12.21 -10.13
N LYS A 48 -19.80 11.49 -10.94
CA LYS A 48 -20.23 11.16 -12.32
C LYS A 48 -21.51 10.32 -12.32
N MET A 49 -21.59 9.32 -11.44
CA MET A 49 -22.78 8.48 -11.29
C MET A 49 -23.99 9.30 -10.83
N SER A 50 -23.85 10.23 -9.88
CA SER A 50 -24.97 11.06 -9.43
C SER A 50 -25.58 11.88 -10.57
N HIS A 51 -24.75 12.42 -11.48
CA HIS A 51 -25.26 13.15 -12.63
C HIS A 51 -25.94 12.25 -13.67
N ARG A 52 -25.51 11.00 -13.83
CA ARG A 52 -26.14 10.02 -14.74
C ARG A 52 -27.46 9.47 -14.20
N CYS A 53 -27.59 9.37 -12.88
CA CYS A 53 -28.79 8.85 -12.22
C CYS A 53 -29.94 9.87 -12.17
N LEU A 54 -29.71 11.15 -12.46
CA LEU A 54 -30.78 12.14 -12.51
C LEU A 54 -31.71 11.84 -13.70
N CYS A 55 -32.91 11.36 -13.37
CA CYS A 55 -33.88 10.89 -14.35
C CYS A 55 -34.34 12.02 -15.29
N ASN A 56 -34.71 11.66 -16.52
CA ASN A 56 -35.15 12.62 -17.55
C ASN A 56 -36.38 13.43 -17.10
N GLU A 57 -37.21 12.86 -16.22
CA GLU A 57 -38.38 13.48 -15.61
C GLU A 57 -38.00 14.72 -14.78
N LEU A 58 -36.84 14.70 -14.12
CA LEU A 58 -36.34 15.85 -13.35
C LEU A 58 -35.91 17.02 -14.26
N GLN A 59 -35.71 16.81 -15.56
CA GLN A 59 -35.42 17.90 -16.48
C GLN A 59 -36.60 18.88 -16.59
N GLN A 60 -37.83 18.41 -16.38
CA GLN A 60 -39.03 19.25 -16.36
C GLN A 60 -39.12 20.15 -15.12
N PHE A 61 -38.31 19.86 -14.08
CA PHE A 61 -38.29 20.59 -12.80
C PHE A 61 -36.88 21.15 -12.51
N PRO A 62 -36.45 22.21 -13.21
CA PRO A 62 -35.07 22.70 -13.16
C PRO A 62 -34.62 23.16 -11.77
N ILE A 63 -35.54 23.71 -10.95
CA ILE A 63 -35.24 24.14 -9.58
C ILE A 63 -34.98 22.93 -8.68
N LEU A 64 -35.84 21.91 -8.77
CA LEU A 64 -35.70 20.66 -8.00
C LEU A 64 -34.39 19.95 -8.38
N ARG A 65 -34.09 19.84 -9.68
CA ARG A 65 -32.84 19.23 -10.16
C ARG A 65 -31.61 19.91 -9.55
N ARG A 66 -31.54 21.25 -9.59
CA ARG A 66 -30.42 21.99 -8.99
C ARG A 66 -30.31 21.73 -7.48
N SER A 67 -31.43 21.70 -6.77
CA SER A 67 -31.44 21.42 -5.33
C SER A 67 -30.94 20.00 -5.03
N MET A 68 -31.30 19.01 -5.85
CA MET A 68 -30.77 17.65 -5.72
C MET A 68 -29.27 17.59 -6.02
N ASP A 69 -28.80 18.20 -7.10
CA ASP A 69 -27.37 18.30 -7.43
C ASP A 69 -26.57 18.91 -6.26
N GLU A 70 -27.10 19.95 -5.64
CA GLU A 70 -26.46 20.64 -4.51
C GLU A 70 -26.38 19.74 -3.27
N VAL A 71 -27.49 19.10 -2.88
CA VAL A 71 -27.56 18.21 -1.71
C VAL A 71 -26.66 16.99 -1.90
N ILE A 72 -26.74 16.33 -3.07
CA ILE A 72 -25.92 15.15 -3.36
C ILE A 72 -24.45 15.53 -3.43
N GLY A 73 -24.11 16.63 -4.13
CA GLY A 73 -22.74 17.10 -4.21
C GLY A 73 -22.16 17.43 -2.85
N LYS A 74 -22.95 18.05 -1.95
CA LYS A 74 -22.53 18.31 -0.57
C LYS A 74 -22.31 17.00 0.20
N PHE A 75 -23.26 16.08 0.15
CA PHE A 75 -23.14 14.78 0.83
C PHE A 75 -21.87 14.02 0.42
N LEU A 76 -21.58 13.95 -0.89
CA LEU A 76 -20.38 13.27 -1.39
C LEU A 76 -19.09 13.97 -0.95
N ARG A 77 -19.04 15.31 -0.99
CA ARG A 77 -17.88 16.09 -0.52
C ARG A 77 -17.64 15.92 0.97
N ASP A 78 -18.69 16.00 1.77
CA ASP A 78 -18.63 15.87 3.22
C ASP A 78 -18.19 14.45 3.64
N GLY A 79 -18.46 13.44 2.80
CA GLY A 79 -18.02 12.06 3.02
C GLY A 79 -16.56 11.77 2.67
N LEU A 80 -15.92 12.56 1.80
CA LEU A 80 -14.55 12.29 1.33
C LEU A 80 -13.52 12.45 2.45
N LYS A 81 -13.57 13.56 3.20
CA LYS A 81 -12.58 13.86 4.23
C LYS A 81 -12.56 12.80 5.35
N PRO A 82 -13.69 12.38 5.94
CA PRO A 82 -13.71 11.29 6.92
C PRO A 82 -13.14 9.97 6.38
N ALA A 83 -13.37 9.65 5.10
CA ALA A 83 -12.82 8.44 4.49
C ALA A 83 -11.29 8.53 4.35
N GLN A 84 -10.77 9.67 3.91
CA GLN A 84 -9.33 9.93 3.83
C GLN A 84 -8.67 9.88 5.22
N ASP A 85 -9.31 10.44 6.25
CA ASP A 85 -8.83 10.39 7.63
C ASP A 85 -8.79 8.95 8.16
N MET A 86 -9.82 8.14 7.87
CA MET A 86 -9.82 6.71 8.21
C MET A 86 -8.68 5.96 7.52
N ILE A 87 -8.43 6.23 6.24
CA ILE A 87 -7.31 5.65 5.49
C ILE A 87 -5.98 6.01 6.16
N ALA A 88 -5.78 7.28 6.52
CA ALA A 88 -4.57 7.73 7.20
C ALA A 88 -4.37 7.00 8.55
N HIS A 89 -5.42 6.93 9.37
CA HIS A 89 -5.36 6.21 10.65
C HIS A 89 -5.03 4.73 10.49
N ILE A 90 -5.56 4.04 9.47
CA ILE A 90 -5.21 2.64 9.19
C ILE A 90 -3.72 2.50 8.89
N ILE A 91 -3.17 3.35 8.01
CA ILE A 91 -1.74 3.31 7.68
C ILE A 91 -0.86 3.61 8.90
N GLU A 92 -1.27 4.55 9.76
CA GLU A 92 -0.57 4.87 11.00
C GLU A 92 -0.57 3.69 11.98
N MET A 93 -1.71 3.03 12.19
CA MET A 93 -1.79 1.85 13.05
C MET A 93 -0.90 0.70 12.57
N GLU A 94 -0.88 0.44 11.27
CA GLU A 94 -0.02 -0.60 10.68
C GLU A 94 1.48 -0.26 10.80
N ALA A 95 1.83 1.04 10.78
CA ALA A 95 3.22 1.48 10.97
C ALA A 95 3.65 1.48 12.44
N ASP A 96 2.73 1.61 13.39
CA ASP A 96 3.05 1.66 14.82
C ASP A 96 3.49 0.28 15.33
N TYR A 97 2.79 -0.78 14.93
CA TYR A 97 3.06 -2.15 15.38
C TYR A 97 3.29 -3.15 14.23
N ILE A 98 4.47 -3.78 14.23
CA ILE A 98 4.81 -4.84 13.27
C ILE A 98 4.65 -6.21 13.93
N ASN A 99 3.66 -6.98 13.49
CA ASN A 99 3.40 -8.33 14.01
C ASN A 99 4.37 -9.37 13.41
N THR A 100 5.53 -9.55 14.04
CA THR A 100 6.50 -10.61 13.69
C THR A 100 6.05 -12.02 14.10
N SER A 101 4.96 -12.16 14.86
CA SER A 101 4.36 -13.46 15.22
C SER A 101 3.33 -13.96 14.20
N HIS A 102 3.06 -13.19 13.15
CA HIS A 102 2.08 -13.56 12.12
C HIS A 102 2.47 -14.86 11.41
N PRO A 103 1.56 -15.82 11.16
CA PRO A 103 1.89 -17.14 10.61
C PRO A 103 2.52 -17.10 9.22
N SER A 104 2.23 -16.06 8.42
CA SER A 104 2.87 -15.85 7.11
C SER A 104 4.24 -15.19 7.19
N PHE A 105 4.69 -14.75 8.36
CA PHE A 105 6.01 -14.19 8.55
C PHE A 105 7.04 -15.33 8.67
N ILE A 106 7.86 -15.50 7.63
CA ILE A 106 8.85 -16.57 7.56
C ILE A 106 9.96 -16.45 8.63
N GLY A 107 10.18 -15.26 9.17
CA GLY A 107 11.27 -14.96 10.10
C GLY A 107 12.63 -14.80 9.43
N GLY A 108 13.58 -14.19 10.15
CA GLY A 108 14.91 -13.86 9.62
C GLY A 108 15.71 -15.07 9.14
N SER A 109 15.75 -16.16 9.92
CA SER A 109 16.56 -17.35 9.60
C SER A 109 16.10 -18.04 8.32
N LYS A 110 14.79 -18.29 8.17
CA LYS A 110 14.24 -18.91 6.95
C LYS A 110 14.37 -17.99 5.74
N ALA A 111 14.24 -16.68 5.91
CA ALA A 111 14.46 -15.71 4.84
C ALA A 111 15.92 -15.76 4.32
N VAL A 112 16.89 -15.85 5.22
CA VAL A 112 18.32 -15.97 4.84
C VAL A 112 18.58 -17.30 4.15
N GLU A 113 18.03 -18.42 4.64
CA GLU A 113 18.16 -19.73 3.99
C GLU A 113 17.61 -19.72 2.56
N GLN A 114 16.40 -19.16 2.35
CA GLN A 114 15.80 -19.04 1.02
C GLN A 114 16.63 -18.14 0.09
N ALA A 115 17.11 -16.99 0.59
CA ALA A 115 17.97 -16.11 -0.20
C ALA A 115 19.27 -16.79 -0.61
N GLN A 116 19.90 -17.56 0.30
CA GLN A 116 21.10 -18.34 -0.01
C GLN A 116 20.84 -19.43 -1.04
N GLN A 117 19.71 -20.13 -0.97
CA GLN A 117 19.32 -21.13 -1.97
C GLN A 117 19.12 -20.49 -3.35
N GLN A 118 18.47 -19.32 -3.42
CA GLN A 118 18.29 -18.58 -4.68
C GLN A 118 19.63 -18.14 -5.28
N VAL A 119 20.56 -17.62 -4.46
CA VAL A 119 21.92 -17.23 -4.92
C VAL A 119 22.71 -18.45 -5.41
N ARG A 120 22.58 -19.60 -4.75
CA ARG A 120 23.22 -20.85 -5.21
C ARG A 120 22.63 -21.35 -6.53
N ALA A 121 21.31 -21.31 -6.68
CA ALA A 121 20.63 -21.71 -7.92
C ALA A 121 21.02 -20.79 -9.10
N ALA A 122 21.15 -19.48 -8.86
CA ALA A 122 21.61 -18.53 -9.87
C ALA A 122 23.10 -18.65 -10.25
N ARG A 123 23.90 -19.39 -9.47
CA ARG A 123 25.34 -19.61 -9.69
C ARG A 123 25.68 -20.92 -10.42
N LEU A 124 24.71 -21.75 -10.79
CA LEU A 124 24.98 -22.93 -11.61
C LEU A 124 25.48 -22.48 -13.00
N PRO A 125 26.68 -22.88 -13.45
CA PRO A 125 27.20 -22.44 -14.73
C PRO A 125 26.39 -23.09 -15.86
N ALA A 126 26.08 -22.32 -16.91
CA ALA A 126 25.53 -22.85 -18.15
C ALA A 126 26.45 -23.98 -18.64
N THR A 127 25.95 -25.21 -18.61
CA THR A 127 26.68 -26.38 -19.12
C THR A 127 27.02 -26.12 -20.58
N VAL A 128 28.29 -25.83 -20.87
CA VAL A 128 28.79 -25.69 -22.24
C VAL A 128 28.62 -27.05 -22.92
N VAL A 129 27.58 -27.17 -23.74
CA VAL A 129 27.42 -28.29 -24.67
C VAL A 129 28.55 -28.18 -25.68
N ARG A 130 29.66 -28.90 -25.44
CA ARG A 130 30.69 -29.14 -26.46
C ARG A 130 30.06 -29.96 -27.57
N ARG A 131 29.62 -29.30 -28.64
CA ARG A 131 29.43 -29.96 -29.94
C ARG A 131 30.82 -30.37 -30.43
N VAL A 132 31.06 -31.66 -30.47
CA VAL A 132 32.19 -32.27 -31.17
C VAL A 132 31.90 -32.13 -32.66
N CYS A 133 32.80 -31.47 -33.39
CA CYS A 133 32.88 -31.50 -34.85
C CYS A 133 33.66 -32.74 -35.28
#